data_AF-A0A9Q0G611-F1
#
_entry.id   AF-A0A9Q0G611-F1
#
_cell.length_a   1.000
_cell.length_b   1.000
_cell.length_c   1.000
_cell.angle_alpha   90.00
_cell.angle_beta   90.00
_cell.angle_gamma   90.00
#
_symmetry.space_group_name_H-M   'P 1'
#
loop_
_entity.id
_entity.type
_entity.pdbx_description
1 polymer ?
#
loop_
_entity_poly.entity_id
_entity_poly.type
_entity_poly.pdbx_seq_one_letter_code
_entity_poly.pdbx_strand_id
1 'polypeptide(L)'
;MVVLQVDPFLTELTTMFEQSTEKHSVWVTLKRSSLKSKVQRNKMATKGEPIEYRCLIRATDGRKTISTSVGAKDHQRFQASYATILKAHMTSLKKRERKDKKKAAAGVKTDTSSNKKPKRV
;
A
#
# COMPACT_ATOMS: atom_id res chain seq x y z
N MET A 1 2.68 7.85 -22.24
CA MET A 1 1.90 7.46 -21.05
C MET A 1 0.60 6.83 -21.52
N VAL A 2 0.34 5.57 -21.16
CA VAL A 2 -0.81 4.80 -21.65
C VAL A 2 -1.91 4.77 -20.60
N VAL A 3 -3.17 4.98 -21.00
CA VAL A 3 -4.34 4.83 -20.12
C VAL A 3 -4.95 3.46 -20.36
N LEU A 4 -5.00 2.65 -19.31
CA LEU A 4 -5.47 1.28 -19.34
C LEU A 4 -6.71 1.11 -18.47
N GLN A 5 -7.53 0.11 -18.83
CA GLN A 5 -8.57 -0.41 -17.97
C GLN A 5 -7.96 -1.08 -16.73
N VAL A 6 -8.80 -1.36 -15.72
CA VAL A 6 -8.35 -1.86 -14.42
C VAL A 6 -7.58 -3.18 -14.53
N ASP A 7 -8.13 -4.18 -15.23
CA ASP A 7 -7.50 -5.50 -15.32
C ASP A 7 -6.17 -5.46 -16.13
N PRO A 8 -6.10 -4.84 -17.33
CA PRO A 8 -4.83 -4.69 -18.06
C PRO A 8 -3.77 -3.88 -17.29
N PHE A 9 -4.18 -2.89 -16.49
CA PHE A 9 -3.25 -2.13 -15.66
C PHE A 9 -2.58 -3.03 -14.61
N LEU A 10 -3.34 -3.92 -13.98
CA LEU A 10 -2.82 -4.85 -12.97
C LEU A 10 -1.85 -5.86 -13.60
N THR A 11 -2.15 -6.37 -14.79
CA THR A 11 -1.25 -7.27 -15.52
C THR A 11 0.07 -6.58 -15.87
N GLU A 12 0.02 -5.38 -16.44
CA GLU A 12 1.25 -4.66 -16.82
C GLU A 12 2.06 -4.23 -15.58
N LEU A 13 1.38 -3.91 -14.48
CA LEU A 13 2.04 -3.64 -13.19
C LEU A 13 2.80 -4.86 -12.67
N THR A 14 2.24 -6.07 -12.79
CA THR A 14 2.92 -7.32 -12.45
C THR A 14 4.17 -7.50 -13.32
N THR A 15 4.05 -7.33 -14.63
CA THR A 15 5.19 -7.39 -15.56
C THR A 15 6.30 -6.40 -15.18
N MET A 16 5.94 -5.17 -14.78
CA MET A 16 6.91 -4.18 -14.30
C MET A 16 7.66 -4.65 -13.06
N PHE A 17 6.97 -5.27 -12.09
CA PHE A 17 7.61 -5.80 -10.89
C PHE A 17 8.55 -6.97 -11.19
N GLU A 18 8.17 -7.86 -12.09
CA GLU A 18 9.00 -9.00 -12.49
C GLU A 18 10.30 -8.54 -13.17
N GLN A 19 10.21 -7.56 -14.08
CA GLN A 19 11.36 -6.98 -14.77
C GLN A 19 12.26 -6.13 -13.86
N SER A 20 11.71 -5.62 -12.76
CA SER A 20 12.40 -4.69 -11.85
C SER A 20 13.07 -5.37 -10.66
N THR A 21 13.08 -6.70 -10.59
CA THR A 21 13.58 -7.47 -9.45
C THR A 21 15.04 -7.20 -9.08
N GLU A 22 15.91 -6.92 -10.07
CA GLU A 22 17.35 -6.79 -9.82
C GLU A 22 17.85 -5.33 -9.69
N LYS A 23 17.57 -4.47 -10.68
CA LYS A 23 18.26 -3.17 -10.83
C LYS A 23 17.35 -1.97 -11.11
N HIS A 24 16.03 -2.12 -10.99
CA HIS A 24 15.10 -1.04 -11.30
C HIS A 24 14.21 -0.72 -10.11
N SER A 25 13.56 0.44 -10.18
CA SER A 25 12.57 0.87 -9.21
C SER A 25 11.24 1.08 -9.92
N VAL A 26 10.16 0.60 -9.31
CA VAL A 26 8.80 0.85 -9.79
C VAL A 26 8.19 1.92 -8.90
N TRP A 27 7.82 3.05 -9.49
CA TRP A 27 7.10 4.13 -8.81
C TRP A 27 5.62 4.00 -9.08
N VAL A 28 4.82 3.85 -8.02
CA VAL A 28 3.36 3.86 -8.09
C VAL A 28 2.84 5.09 -7.35
N THR A 29 1.96 5.86 -8.00
CA THR A 29 1.33 7.04 -7.42
C THR A 29 -0.18 6.93 -7.49
N LEU A 30 -0.86 7.29 -6.40
CA LEU A 30 -2.31 7.31 -6.30
C LEU A 30 -2.74 8.74 -5.97
N LYS A 31 -3.56 9.36 -6.84
CA LYS A 31 -4.00 10.74 -6.69
C LYS A 31 -5.49 10.89 -6.93
N ARG A 32 -6.19 11.57 -6.02
CA ARG A 32 -7.58 11.96 -6.24
C ARG A 32 -7.68 12.91 -7.44
N SER A 33 -8.48 12.55 -8.43
CA SER A 33 -8.62 13.29 -9.68
C SER A 33 -10.07 13.28 -10.15
N SER A 34 -10.55 14.40 -10.66
CA SER A 34 -11.83 14.45 -11.37
C SER A 34 -11.69 14.06 -12.85
N LEU A 35 -10.46 13.80 -13.35
CA LEU A 35 -10.11 13.60 -14.76
C LEU A 35 -10.48 14.76 -15.70
N LYS A 36 -11.00 15.87 -15.16
CA LYS A 36 -11.46 17.04 -15.90
C LYS A 36 -10.45 18.17 -15.77
N SER A 37 -10.26 18.93 -16.85
CA SER A 37 -9.39 20.10 -16.85
C SER A 37 -9.94 21.19 -15.91
N LYS A 38 -9.09 22.16 -15.52
CA LYS A 38 -9.52 23.31 -14.70
C LYS A 38 -10.68 24.07 -15.35
N VAL A 39 -10.63 24.26 -16.67
CA VAL A 39 -11.68 24.91 -17.45
C VAL A 39 -13.00 24.12 -17.38
N GLN A 40 -12.95 22.80 -17.53
CA GLN A 40 -14.14 21.96 -17.45
C GLN A 40 -14.74 21.93 -16.03
N ARG A 41 -13.90 21.90 -14.99
CA ARG A 41 -14.36 21.98 -13.60
C ARG A 41 -15.07 23.29 -13.31
N ASN A 42 -14.52 24.42 -13.79
CA ASN A 42 -15.15 25.73 -13.60
C ASN A 42 -16.52 25.80 -14.30
N LYS A 43 -16.62 25.25 -15.53
CA LYS A 43 -17.90 25.19 -16.25
C LYS A 43 -18.94 24.33 -15.53
N MET A 44 -18.56 23.17 -14.99
CA MET A 44 -19.48 22.32 -14.22
C MET A 44 -19.89 22.97 -12.90
N ALA A 45 -18.98 23.70 -12.23
CA ALA A 45 -19.31 24.45 -11.03
C ALA A 45 -20.34 25.56 -11.32
N THR A 46 -20.21 26.30 -12.43
CA THR A 46 -21.21 27.29 -12.86
C THR A 46 -22.56 26.67 -13.20
N LYS A 47 -22.57 25.41 -13.68
CA LYS A 47 -23.79 24.66 -14.01
C LYS A 47 -24.40 23.88 -12.84
N GLY A 48 -23.72 23.84 -11.68
CA GLY A 48 -24.17 23.04 -10.52
C GLY A 48 -24.07 21.52 -10.71
N GLU A 49 -23.29 21.04 -11.68
CA GLU A 49 -23.15 19.60 -11.95
C GLU A 49 -22.22 18.93 -10.91
N PRO A 50 -22.61 17.77 -10.33
CA PRO A 50 -21.78 17.06 -9.37
C PRO A 50 -20.51 16.50 -10.02
N ILE A 51 -19.35 16.82 -9.44
CA ILE A 51 -18.05 16.32 -9.92
C ILE A 51 -17.78 14.94 -9.32
N GLU A 52 -17.84 13.91 -10.16
CA GLU A 52 -17.42 12.56 -9.76
C GLU A 52 -15.89 12.51 -9.61
N TYR A 53 -15.43 12.24 -8.39
CA TYR A 53 -14.01 12.04 -8.12
C TYR A 53 -13.64 10.57 -8.26
N ARG A 54 -12.52 10.34 -8.95
CA ARG A 54 -11.90 9.03 -9.14
C ARG A 54 -10.49 9.02 -8.53
N CYS A 55 -9.93 7.83 -8.34
CA CYS A 55 -8.52 7.68 -8.03
C CYS A 55 -7.75 7.48 -9.33
N LEU A 56 -6.86 8.41 -9.67
CA LEU A 56 -5.92 8.25 -10.77
C LEU A 56 -4.66 7.57 -10.24
N ILE A 57 -4.36 6.41 -10.81
CA ILE A 57 -3.23 5.58 -10.42
C ILE A 57 -2.25 5.58 -11.58
N ARG A 58 -0.96 5.79 -11.30
CA ARG A 58 0.10 5.76 -12.31
C ARG A 58 1.24 4.89 -11.82
N ALA A 59 1.77 4.05 -12.69
CA ALA A 59 2.97 3.25 -12.44
C ALA A 59 4.02 3.54 -13.51
N THR A 60 5.28 3.59 -13.11
CA THR A 60 6.42 3.79 -14.02
C THR A 60 7.65 3.06 -13.52
N ASP A 61 8.41 2.48 -14.44
CA ASP A 61 9.75 1.89 -14.22
C ASP A 61 10.87 2.87 -14.64
N GLY A 62 10.49 4.11 -15.01
CA GLY A 62 11.38 5.14 -15.56
C GLY A 62 11.41 5.17 -17.09
N ARG A 63 10.92 4.13 -17.79
CA ARG A 63 10.85 4.04 -19.26
C ARG A 63 9.41 3.99 -19.74
N LYS A 64 8.63 3.03 -19.24
CA LYS A 64 7.22 2.82 -19.52
C LYS A 64 6.39 3.46 -18.41
N THR A 65 5.37 4.23 -18.81
CA THR A 65 4.43 4.83 -17.86
C THR A 65 3.01 4.42 -18.22
N ILE A 66 2.35 3.73 -17.29
CA ILE A 66 0.96 3.30 -17.38
C ILE A 66 0.10 4.03 -16.36
N SER A 67 -1.19 4.12 -16.64
CA SER A 67 -2.15 4.75 -15.76
C SER A 67 -3.52 4.12 -15.86
N THR A 68 -4.28 4.18 -14.78
CA THR A 68 -5.68 3.77 -14.74
C THR A 68 -6.48 4.70 -13.83
N SER A 69 -7.78 4.78 -14.07
CA SER A 69 -8.70 5.53 -13.22
C SER A 69 -9.68 4.58 -12.56
N VAL A 70 -9.70 4.57 -11.23
CA VAL A 70 -10.57 3.70 -10.44
C VAL A 70 -11.70 4.53 -9.85
N GLY A 71 -12.94 4.12 -10.13
CA GLY A 71 -14.15 4.70 -9.57
C GLY A 71 -14.56 4.08 -8.24
N ALA A 72 -15.61 4.62 -7.62
CA ALA A 72 -16.12 4.12 -6.34
C ALA A 72 -16.74 2.71 -6.43
N LYS A 73 -17.11 2.22 -7.62
CA LYS A 73 -17.67 0.86 -7.77
C LYS A 73 -16.57 -0.21 -7.77
N ASP A 74 -15.48 0.05 -8.47
CA ASP A 74 -14.42 -0.94 -8.71
C ASP A 74 -13.29 -0.89 -7.67
N HIS A 75 -13.35 0.05 -6.72
CA HIS A 75 -12.27 0.28 -5.76
C HIS A 75 -11.94 -0.94 -4.91
N GLN A 76 -12.95 -1.69 -4.42
CA GLN A 76 -12.71 -2.86 -3.57
C GLN A 76 -12.04 -3.98 -4.35
N ARG A 77 -12.49 -4.24 -5.58
CA ARG A 77 -11.89 -5.25 -6.46
C ARG A 77 -10.45 -4.88 -6.80
N PHE A 78 -10.21 -3.62 -7.18
CA PHE A 78 -8.86 -3.12 -7.43
C PHE A 78 -7.96 -3.28 -6.20
N GLN A 79 -8.44 -2.89 -5.02
CA GLN A 79 -7.67 -2.97 -3.78
C GLN A 79 -7.28 -4.41 -3.44
N ALA A 80 -8.18 -5.38 -3.58
CA ALA A 80 -7.90 -6.78 -3.31
C ALA A 80 -6.81 -7.36 -4.24
N SER A 81 -6.94 -7.11 -5.55
CA SER A 81 -5.96 -7.58 -6.53
C SER A 81 -4.62 -6.86 -6.38
N TYR A 82 -4.63 -5.53 -6.22
CA TYR A 82 -3.43 -4.73 -6.03
C TYR A 82 -2.67 -5.15 -4.77
N ALA A 83 -3.35 -5.37 -3.65
CA ALA A 83 -2.73 -5.85 -2.42
C ALA A 83 -2.07 -7.22 -2.58
N THR A 84 -2.66 -8.10 -3.40
CA THR A 84 -2.10 -9.42 -3.71
C THR A 84 -0.80 -9.30 -4.50
N ILE A 85 -0.80 -8.49 -5.57
CA ILE A 85 0.40 -8.20 -6.37
C ILE A 85 1.51 -7.62 -5.49
N LEU A 86 1.19 -6.60 -4.70
CA LEU A 86 2.14 -5.98 -3.78
C LEU A 86 2.78 -7.00 -2.81
N LYS A 87 1.97 -7.88 -2.21
CA LYS A 87 2.47 -8.92 -1.31
C LYS A 87 3.33 -9.96 -2.03
N ALA A 88 3.00 -10.29 -3.28
CA ALA A 88 3.73 -11.29 -4.06
C ALA A 88 5.10 -10.79 -4.52
N HIS A 89 5.23 -9.52 -4.90
CA HIS A 89 6.46 -9.00 -5.51
C HIS A 89 7.37 -8.21 -4.55
N MET A 90 6.87 -7.70 -3.41
CA MET A 90 7.71 -7.01 -2.41
C MET A 90 8.29 -7.96 -1.35
N THR A 91 8.98 -9.02 -1.79
CA THR A 91 9.49 -10.10 -0.91
C THR A 91 10.90 -9.85 -0.38
N SER A 92 11.71 -9.06 -1.08
CA SER A 92 13.15 -8.84 -0.78
C SER A 92 13.42 -7.84 0.35
N LEU A 93 12.44 -7.58 1.22
CA LEU A 93 12.59 -6.69 2.38
C LEU A 93 13.19 -7.44 3.56
N LYS A 94 14.03 -6.77 4.37
CA LYS A 94 14.53 -7.34 5.63
C LYS A 94 13.33 -7.75 6.49
N LYS A 95 13.33 -9.01 6.91
CA LYS A 95 12.30 -9.51 7.83
C LYS A 95 12.31 -8.66 9.07
N ARG A 96 11.15 -8.13 9.45
CA ARG A 96 10.99 -7.41 10.71
C ARG A 96 11.35 -8.36 11.85
N GLU A 97 12.44 -8.08 12.55
CA GLU A 97 12.76 -8.77 13.79
C GLU A 97 11.59 -8.55 14.75
N ARG A 98 10.85 -9.62 15.02
CA ARG A 98 9.88 -9.60 16.11
C ARG A 98 10.73 -9.55 17.37
N LYS A 99 10.92 -8.35 17.93
CA LYS A 99 11.33 -8.22 19.33
C LYS A 99 10.27 -8.97 20.12
N ASP A 100 10.61 -10.18 20.55
CA ASP A 100 9.72 -11.05 21.29
C ASP A 100 9.12 -10.26 22.45
N LYS A 101 7.82 -9.95 22.37
CA LYS A 101 7.03 -9.53 23.52
C LYS A 101 6.83 -10.76 24.42
N LYS A 102 7.92 -11.33 24.93
CA LYS A 102 7.89 -12.24 26.08
C LYS A 102 8.23 -11.42 27.31
N LYS A 103 7.22 -10.73 27.85
CA LYS A 103 7.07 -10.32 29.27
C LYS A 103 5.81 -9.45 29.40
N ALA A 104 4.66 -10.09 29.54
CA ALA A 104 3.47 -9.55 30.22
C ALA A 104 2.42 -10.66 30.42
N ALA A 105 2.81 -11.79 31.03
CA ALA A 105 1.88 -12.79 31.52
C ALA A 105 2.57 -13.72 32.53
N ALA A 106 3.12 -13.16 33.61
CA ALA A 106 3.36 -13.86 34.88
C ALA A 106 3.87 -12.85 35.92
N GLY A 107 3.14 -12.72 37.04
CA GLY A 107 3.73 -12.19 38.28
C GLY A 107 3.06 -10.96 38.87
N VAL A 108 1.75 -11.01 39.16
CA VAL A 108 1.24 -10.34 40.37
C VAL A 108 1.47 -11.30 41.52
N LYS A 109 2.46 -11.05 42.38
CA LYS A 109 2.47 -11.32 43.83
C LYS A 109 3.54 -10.44 44.52
N THR A 110 3.03 -9.42 45.18
CA THR A 110 3.48 -8.71 46.39
C THR A 110 4.85 -9.01 47.01
N ASP A 111 5.51 -7.91 47.37
CA ASP A 111 6.70 -7.75 48.22
C ASP A 111 6.71 -8.59 49.50
N THR A 112 7.85 -9.18 49.85
CA THR A 112 8.46 -9.01 51.19
C THR A 112 9.96 -9.36 51.15
N SER A 113 10.77 -8.41 51.61
CA SER A 113 12.19 -8.55 51.95
C SER A 113 12.38 -9.47 53.16
N SER A 114 13.30 -10.46 53.09
CA SER A 114 14.19 -10.78 54.20
C SER A 114 15.35 -11.70 53.78
N ASN A 115 16.49 -11.42 54.40
CA ASN A 115 17.85 -11.82 54.10
C ASN A 115 18.27 -12.99 55.02
N LYS A 116 18.82 -14.10 54.51
CA LYS A 116 19.97 -14.84 55.12
C LYS A 116 20.43 -16.06 54.32
N LYS A 117 21.77 -16.13 54.18
CA LYS A 117 22.63 -17.16 53.56
C LYS A 117 22.55 -18.56 54.23
N PRO A 118 23.05 -19.63 53.57
CA PRO A 118 22.76 -21.03 53.90
C PRO A 118 23.75 -21.62 54.93
N LYS A 119 23.33 -22.68 55.64
CA LYS A 119 24.27 -23.63 56.26
C LYS A 119 23.81 -25.08 56.03
N ARG A 120 24.79 -25.86 55.61
CA ARG A 120 24.81 -27.31 55.37
C ARG A 120 25.24 -27.98 56.68
N VAL A 121 24.50 -28.99 57.14
CA VAL A 121 24.97 -30.07 58.02
C VAL A 121 24.32 -31.34 57.51
#